data_AF-A0A3A8GU59-F1
#
_entry.id   AF-A0A3A8GU59-F1
#
_cell.length_a   1.000
_cell.length_b   1.000
_cell.length_c   1.000
_cell.angle_alpha   90.00
_cell.angle_beta   90.00
_cell.angle_gamma   90.00
#
_symmetry.space_group_name_H-M   'P 1'
#
loop_
_entity.id
_entity.type
_entity.pdbx_description
1 polymer ?
#
loop_
_entity_poly.entity_id
_entity_poly.type
_entity_poly.pdbx_seq_one_letter_code
_entity_poly.pdbx_strand_id
1 'polypeptide(L)'
;MSRVPAPTSTRGSRPSVWVTRRRCWTRSGGGSRTLGVHVMVNDKSPLRAASELAQSGRTAEAIDCLEAALALTRSDKERPADTSLLARTAGLHCEVAGRLSQAARYYEEAIATADPEPLLLIAWASVLWRSGQADSARSSLASAESLARSLSDADALTMVANIRAEWASDDR
;
A
#
# COMPACT_ATOMS: atom_id res chain seq x y z
N MET A 1 4.01 -75.20 -8.20
CA MET A 1 5.07 -74.37 -7.58
C MET A 1 4.43 -73.05 -7.16
N SER A 2 4.38 -72.81 -5.84
CA SER A 2 4.19 -71.53 -5.10
C SER A 2 2.95 -70.66 -5.39
N ARG A 3 2.23 -70.05 -4.44
CA ARG A 3 1.96 -70.15 -3.00
C ARG A 3 0.82 -69.12 -2.79
N VAL A 4 -0.27 -69.48 -2.12
CA VAL A 4 -1.30 -68.53 -1.62
C VAL A 4 -0.74 -67.83 -0.35
N PRO A 5 -1.11 -66.57 -0.04
CA PRO A 5 -2.14 -66.35 0.99
C PRO A 5 -3.08 -65.13 0.74
N ALA A 6 -4.31 -65.23 1.25
CA ALA A 6 -5.22 -64.13 1.58
C ALA A 6 -4.99 -63.67 3.05
N PRO A 7 -5.95 -63.01 3.75
CA PRO A 7 -6.38 -61.61 3.72
C PRO A 7 -6.08 -60.88 5.06
N THR A 8 -6.20 -59.54 5.13
CA THR A 8 -6.40 -58.86 6.43
C THR A 8 -7.32 -57.63 6.34
N SER A 9 -8.28 -57.62 7.25
CA SER A 9 -9.24 -56.57 7.57
C SER A 9 -8.79 -55.84 8.83
N THR A 10 -8.85 -54.50 8.90
CA THR A 10 -8.90 -53.72 10.15
C THR A 10 -9.43 -52.32 9.78
N ARG A 11 -10.70 -51.94 10.02
CA ARG A 11 -11.41 -51.60 11.27
C ARG A 11 -10.77 -50.44 12.06
N GLY A 12 -11.56 -49.39 12.33
CA GLY A 12 -11.20 -48.30 13.25
C GLY A 12 -11.74 -46.94 12.77
N SER A 13 -13.04 -46.67 12.87
CA SER A 13 -13.71 -46.05 14.03
C SER A 13 -13.60 -44.50 14.06
N ARG A 14 -14.75 -43.85 13.82
CA ARG A 14 -15.08 -42.50 14.32
C ARG A 14 -15.03 -42.50 15.86
N PRO A 15 -14.96 -41.34 16.55
CA PRO A 15 -16.21 -40.63 16.85
C PRO A 15 -16.12 -39.10 16.89
N SER A 16 -17.30 -38.52 16.69
CA SER A 16 -17.74 -37.17 17.08
C SER A 16 -17.50 -36.88 18.55
N VAL A 17 -17.14 -35.64 18.91
CA VAL A 17 -17.52 -35.06 20.22
C VAL A 17 -17.73 -33.55 20.10
N TRP A 18 -18.98 -33.15 20.30
CA TRP A 18 -19.39 -31.83 20.77
C TRP A 18 -18.89 -31.60 22.20
N VAL A 19 -18.27 -30.46 22.50
CA VAL A 19 -18.26 -29.92 23.88
C VAL A 19 -18.53 -28.42 23.85
N THR A 20 -19.77 -28.07 24.15
CA THR A 20 -20.16 -26.82 24.81
C THR A 20 -19.56 -26.76 26.21
N ARG A 21 -18.97 -25.62 26.61
CA ARG A 21 -19.11 -25.13 27.98
C ARG A 21 -18.79 -23.64 28.11
N ARG A 22 -19.83 -22.87 28.41
CA ARG A 22 -19.74 -21.57 29.11
C ARG A 22 -19.19 -21.80 30.52
N ARG A 23 -18.33 -20.91 31.00
CA ARG A 23 -18.39 -20.34 32.37
C ARG A 23 -17.79 -18.92 32.38
N CYS A 24 -18.59 -17.98 32.87
CA CYS A 24 -18.16 -16.70 33.41
C CYS A 24 -17.24 -16.93 34.62
N TRP A 25 -16.34 -15.97 34.90
CA TRP A 25 -16.27 -15.27 36.20
C TRP A 25 -15.29 -14.07 36.15
N THR A 26 -15.81 -12.93 36.63
CA THR A 26 -15.19 -11.88 37.47
C THR A 26 -13.85 -11.22 37.14
N ARG A 27 -13.97 -9.91 36.83
CA ARG A 27 -13.23 -8.75 37.36
C ARG A 27 -12.18 -9.03 38.46
N SER A 28 -10.91 -8.70 38.19
CA SER A 28 -10.08 -7.77 38.99
C SER A 28 -8.63 -7.72 38.50
N GLY A 29 -8.17 -6.49 38.20
CA GLY A 29 -6.83 -5.98 38.49
C GLY A 29 -5.60 -6.72 37.95
N GLY A 30 -4.88 -6.07 37.03
CA GLY A 30 -3.50 -6.45 36.74
C GLY A 30 -3.00 -5.79 35.47
N GLY A 31 -2.52 -4.56 35.61
CA GLY A 31 -1.93 -3.80 34.50
C GLY A 31 -0.81 -4.59 33.81
N SER A 32 -0.86 -4.62 32.50
CA SER A 32 0.32 -4.74 31.66
C SER A 32 0.03 -3.93 30.41
N ARG A 33 0.79 -2.84 30.31
CA ARG A 33 0.73 -1.83 29.27
C ARG A 33 0.96 -2.49 27.92
N THR A 34 -0.10 -2.89 27.24
CA THR A 34 -0.09 -2.78 25.79
C THR A 34 -0.26 -1.29 25.51
N LEU A 35 0.86 -0.63 25.20
CA LEU A 35 0.86 0.54 24.34
C LEU A 35 0.33 0.09 22.98
N GLY A 36 -0.95 -0.26 22.93
CA GLY A 36 -1.71 -0.18 21.71
C GLY A 36 -1.63 1.29 21.36
N VAL A 37 -1.01 1.58 20.22
CA VAL A 37 -1.09 2.89 19.60
C VAL A 37 -2.57 3.09 19.28
N HIS A 38 -3.34 3.49 20.30
CA HIS A 38 -4.56 4.24 20.11
C HIS A 38 -4.06 5.55 19.52
N VAL A 39 -3.79 5.53 18.21
CA VAL A 39 -4.01 6.70 17.38
C VAL A 39 -5.49 6.97 17.58
N MET A 40 -5.79 7.75 18.62
CA MET A 40 -6.97 8.59 18.60
C MET A 40 -6.90 9.24 17.23
N VAL A 41 -7.81 8.82 16.35
CA VAL A 41 -8.20 9.57 15.17
C VAL A 41 -8.74 10.88 15.73
N ASN A 42 -7.80 11.74 16.10
CA ASN A 42 -8.08 13.11 16.45
C ASN A 42 -8.71 13.69 15.18
N ASP A 43 -9.67 14.60 15.31
CA ASP A 43 -10.30 15.32 14.20
C ASP A 43 -9.30 16.07 13.28
N LYS A 44 -8.00 15.95 13.55
CA LYS A 44 -6.90 16.25 12.64
C LYS A 44 -6.87 15.22 11.51
N SER A 45 -7.18 15.68 10.30
CA SER A 45 -6.94 14.92 9.06
C SER A 45 -5.60 14.15 9.13
N PRO A 46 -5.57 12.83 8.91
CA PRO A 46 -4.36 12.00 9.01
C PRO A 46 -3.20 12.54 8.17
N LEU A 47 -3.50 13.24 7.07
CA LEU A 47 -2.53 13.96 6.24
C LEU A 47 -1.80 15.07 7.01
N ARG A 48 -2.52 15.81 7.86
CA ARG A 48 -1.94 16.87 8.68
C ARG A 48 -1.00 16.28 9.74
N ALA A 49 -1.42 15.20 10.40
CA ALA A 49 -0.58 14.51 11.39
C ALA A 49 0.70 13.97 10.74
N ALA A 50 0.59 13.31 9.58
CA ALA A 50 1.73 12.81 8.83
C ALA A 50 2.67 13.95 8.38
N SER A 51 2.13 15.07 7.92
CA SER A 51 2.92 16.24 7.54
C SER A 51 3.68 16.84 8.73
N GLU A 52 3.02 17.01 9.88
CA GLU A 52 3.64 17.48 11.13
C GLU A 52 4.79 16.54 11.55
N LEU A 53 4.59 15.22 11.47
CA LEU A 53 5.62 14.21 11.77
C LEU A 53 6.80 14.30 10.80
N ALA A 54 6.54 14.40 9.49
CA ALA A 54 7.59 14.50 8.48
C ALA A 54 8.42 15.78 8.63
N GLN A 55 7.79 16.92 8.93
CA GLN A 55 8.48 18.19 9.20
C GLN A 55 9.41 18.10 10.41
N SER A 56 9.07 17.27 11.40
CA SER A 56 9.92 17.00 12.57
C SER A 56 11.05 15.98 12.29
N GLY A 57 11.23 15.53 11.04
CA GLY A 57 12.21 14.53 10.65
C GLY A 57 11.78 13.09 10.96
N ARG A 58 10.57 12.88 11.49
CA ARG A 58 10.03 11.57 11.88
C ARG A 58 9.30 10.92 10.70
N THR A 59 9.97 10.81 9.56
CA THR A 59 9.37 10.34 8.30
C THR A 59 8.83 8.91 8.41
N ALA A 60 9.47 8.03 9.20
CA ALA A 60 8.98 6.67 9.42
C ALA A 60 7.60 6.68 10.10
N GLU A 61 7.42 7.49 11.14
CA GLU A 61 6.16 7.58 11.88
C GLU A 61 5.07 8.28 11.06
N ALA A 62 5.45 9.22 10.18
CA ALA A 62 4.54 9.81 9.21
C ALA A 62 3.97 8.73 8.26
N ILE A 63 4.83 7.83 7.76
CA ILE A 63 4.42 6.71 6.92
C ILE A 63 3.50 5.77 7.71
N ASP A 64 3.88 5.39 8.93
CA ASP A 64 3.05 4.50 9.77
C ASP A 64 1.65 5.10 10.04
N CYS A 65 1.57 6.42 10.24
CA CYS A 65 0.31 7.12 10.43
C CYS A 65 -0.58 7.06 9.17
N LEU A 66 0.01 7.24 7.99
CA LEU A 66 -0.70 7.13 6.71
C LEU A 66 -1.11 5.69 6.39
N GLU A 67 -0.27 4.71 6.72
CA GLU A 67 -0.58 3.29 6.57
C GLU A 67 -1.77 2.88 7.45
N ALA A 68 -1.80 3.34 8.70
CA ALA A 68 -2.94 3.12 9.59
C ALA A 68 -4.22 3.76 9.04
N ALA A 69 -4.14 4.97 8.48
CA ALA A 69 -5.28 5.64 7.86
C ALA A 69 -5.78 4.89 6.62
N LEU A 70 -4.87 4.44 5.74
CA LEU A 70 -5.22 3.63 4.57
C LEU A 70 -5.89 2.31 4.94
N ALA A 71 -5.44 1.65 6.00
CA ALA A 71 -6.07 0.41 6.48
C ALA A 71 -7.53 0.63 6.91
N LEU A 72 -7.84 1.80 7.47
CA LEU A 72 -9.20 2.18 7.83
C LEU A 72 -10.06 2.49 6.60
N THR A 73 -9.52 3.24 5.63
CA THR A 73 -10.30 3.60 4.43
C THR A 73 -10.51 2.43 3.48
N ARG A 74 -9.60 1.45 3.41
CA ARG A 74 -9.81 0.21 2.64
C ARG A 74 -11.02 -0.61 3.12
N SER A 75 -11.42 -0.44 4.37
CA SER A 75 -12.61 -1.08 4.93
C SER A 75 -13.91 -0.34 4.57
N ASP A 76 -13.79 0.89 4.09
CA ASP A 76 -14.89 1.79 3.75
C ASP A 76 -14.91 2.08 2.24
N LYS A 77 -15.71 1.30 1.52
CA LYS A 77 -15.80 1.37 0.05
C LYS A 77 -16.45 2.66 -0.47
N GLU A 78 -16.98 3.52 0.40
CA GLU A 78 -17.72 4.72 0.00
C GLU A 78 -16.81 5.93 -0.30
N ARG A 79 -15.50 5.86 0.01
CA ARG A 79 -14.57 7.00 -0.17
C ARG A 79 -13.28 6.65 -0.91
N PRO A 80 -13.35 6.35 -2.22
CA PRO A 80 -12.18 6.07 -3.03
C PRO A 80 -11.22 7.27 -3.15
N ALA A 81 -11.75 8.51 -3.21
CA ALA A 81 -10.92 9.72 -3.30
C ALA A 81 -10.00 9.92 -2.08
N ASP A 82 -10.52 9.68 -0.87
CA ASP A 82 -9.74 9.79 0.37
C ASP A 82 -8.61 8.74 0.40
N THR A 83 -8.89 7.53 -0.07
CA THR A 83 -7.90 6.44 -0.16
C THR A 83 -6.80 6.78 -1.16
N SER A 84 -7.15 7.28 -2.35
CA SER A 84 -6.17 7.68 -3.35
C SER A 84 -5.25 8.82 -2.85
N LEU A 85 -5.83 9.82 -2.18
CA LEU A 85 -5.05 10.93 -1.61
C LEU A 85 -4.08 10.46 -0.51
N LEU A 86 -4.55 9.57 0.38
CA LEU A 86 -3.70 8.98 1.42
C LEU A 86 -2.57 8.15 0.83
N ALA A 87 -2.86 7.34 -0.18
CA ALA A 87 -1.88 6.50 -0.86
C ALA A 87 -0.83 7.36 -1.57
N ARG A 88 -1.25 8.38 -2.34
CA ARG A 88 -0.32 9.33 -2.97
C ARG A 88 0.60 10.00 -1.95
N THR A 89 0.05 10.42 -0.82
CA THR A 89 0.82 11.09 0.24
C THR A 89 1.82 10.14 0.90
N ALA A 90 1.42 8.89 1.16
CA ALA A 90 2.32 7.84 1.65
C ALA A 90 3.46 7.57 0.66
N GLY A 91 3.15 7.52 -0.64
CA GLY A 91 4.13 7.41 -1.72
C GLY A 91 5.21 8.50 -1.66
N LEU A 92 4.80 9.76 -1.54
CA LEU A 92 5.72 10.90 -1.43
C LEU A 92 6.66 10.79 -0.21
N HIS A 93 6.12 10.42 0.96
CA HIS A 93 6.96 10.24 2.15
C HIS A 93 7.91 9.05 2.01
N CYS A 94 7.49 7.96 1.36
CA CYS A 94 8.36 6.84 1.04
C CYS A 94 9.49 7.24 0.08
N GLU A 95 9.24 8.09 -0.91
CA GLU A 95 10.28 8.62 -1.80
C GLU A 95 11.33 9.42 -1.04
N VAL A 96 10.90 10.32 -0.16
CA VAL A 96 11.79 11.13 0.69
C VAL A 96 12.62 10.22 1.61
N ALA A 97 12.03 9.13 2.10
CA ALA A 97 12.73 8.13 2.91
C ALA A 97 13.62 7.17 2.07
N GLY A 98 13.65 7.29 0.74
CA GLY A 98 14.40 6.37 -0.14
C GLY A 98 13.78 4.98 -0.29
N ARG A 99 12.57 4.75 0.21
CA ARG A 99 11.83 3.47 0.17
C ARG A 99 11.10 3.33 -1.18
N LEU A 100 11.84 3.30 -2.29
CA LEU A 100 11.29 3.36 -3.65
C LEU A 100 10.30 2.24 -3.96
N SER A 101 10.58 1.01 -3.54
CA SER A 101 9.67 -0.13 -3.77
C SER A 101 8.32 0.05 -3.06
N GLN A 102 8.29 0.72 -1.90
CA GLN A 102 7.03 1.01 -1.21
C GLN A 102 6.32 2.22 -1.81
N ALA A 103 7.07 3.25 -2.22
CA ALA A 103 6.50 4.37 -2.96
C ALA A 103 5.77 3.91 -4.22
N ALA A 104 6.37 3.00 -4.99
CA ALA A 104 5.77 2.43 -6.19
C ALA A 104 4.43 1.74 -5.91
N ARG A 105 4.34 0.97 -4.82
CA ARG A 105 3.11 0.28 -4.40
C ARG A 105 2.02 1.26 -3.98
N TYR A 106 2.37 2.33 -3.28
CA TYR A 106 1.41 3.35 -2.87
C TYR A 106 0.87 4.15 -4.06
N TYR A 107 1.71 4.48 -5.05
CA TYR A 107 1.23 5.12 -6.26
C TYR A 107 0.37 4.19 -7.11
N GLU A 108 0.73 2.91 -7.23
CA GLU A 108 -0.11 1.91 -7.90
C GLU A 108 -1.49 1.81 -7.25
N GLU A 109 -1.57 1.77 -5.92
CA GLU A 109 -2.84 1.78 -5.20
C GLU A 109 -3.64 3.07 -5.42
N ALA A 110 -2.97 4.23 -5.43
CA ALA A 110 -3.62 5.51 -5.69
C ALA A 110 -4.25 5.56 -7.10
N ILE A 111 -3.54 5.03 -8.10
CA ILE A 111 -3.98 4.91 -9.50
C ILE A 111 -5.10 3.88 -9.65
N ALA A 112 -5.07 2.80 -8.89
CA ALA A 112 -6.12 1.78 -8.95
C ALA A 112 -7.43 2.23 -8.29
N THR A 113 -7.35 3.18 -7.35
CA THR A 113 -8.49 3.60 -6.53
C THR A 113 -9.23 4.82 -7.09
N ALA A 114 -8.53 5.72 -7.78
CA ALA A 114 -9.11 6.89 -8.41
C ALA A 114 -8.64 7.02 -9.85
N ASP A 115 -9.29 7.88 -10.63
CA ASP A 115 -8.89 8.10 -12.02
C ASP A 115 -7.41 8.55 -12.08
N PRO A 116 -6.61 7.94 -12.98
CA PRO A 116 -5.22 8.30 -13.12
C PRO A 116 -5.11 9.76 -13.54
N GLU A 117 -4.28 10.53 -12.83
CA GLU A 117 -3.90 11.90 -13.21
C GLU A 117 -2.49 11.92 -13.82
N PRO A 118 -2.17 12.85 -14.75
CA PRO A 118 -0.87 12.89 -15.39
C PRO A 118 0.29 13.00 -14.39
N LEU A 119 0.15 13.85 -13.37
CA LEU A 119 1.19 14.06 -12.36
C LEU A 119 1.45 12.81 -11.50
N LEU A 120 0.39 12.06 -11.18
CA LEU A 120 0.52 10.81 -10.43
C LEU A 120 1.26 9.74 -11.25
N LEU A 121 0.95 9.63 -12.54
CA LEU A 121 1.65 8.75 -13.46
C LEU A 121 3.12 9.15 -13.65
N ILE A 122 3.41 10.45 -13.73
CA ILE A 122 4.79 10.98 -13.78
C ILE A 122 5.57 10.61 -12.51
N ALA A 123 4.99 10.84 -11.33
CA ALA A 123 5.63 10.48 -10.06
C ALA A 123 5.92 8.98 -9.96
N TRP A 124 4.94 8.15 -10.33
CA TRP A 124 5.13 6.70 -10.37
C TRP A 124 6.22 6.27 -11.36
N ALA A 125 6.23 6.85 -12.56
CA ALA A 125 7.24 6.58 -13.57
C ALA A 125 8.65 6.92 -13.08
N SER A 126 8.84 8.06 -12.41
CA SER A 126 10.12 8.46 -11.80
C SER A 126 10.58 7.49 -10.72
N VAL A 127 9.67 6.99 -9.89
CA VAL A 127 10.01 5.96 -8.89
C VAL A 127 10.40 4.65 -9.55
N LEU A 128 9.69 4.23 -10.60
CA LEU A 128 10.01 3.01 -11.34
C LEU A 128 11.40 3.11 -11.99
N TRP A 129 11.74 4.26 -12.59
CA TRP A 129 13.05 4.52 -13.18
C TRP A 129 14.16 4.37 -12.14
N ARG A 130 14.04 5.07 -11.01
CA ARG A 130 15.00 5.01 -9.90
C ARG A 130 15.10 3.63 -9.25
N SER A 131 14.06 2.80 -9.38
CA SER A 131 14.04 1.41 -8.92
C SER A 131 14.65 0.42 -9.93
N GLY A 132 15.15 0.90 -11.07
CA GLY A 132 15.74 0.08 -12.14
C GLY A 132 14.72 -0.54 -13.10
N GLN A 133 13.43 -0.20 -12.98
CA GLN A 133 12.36 -0.72 -13.84
C GLN A 133 12.12 0.20 -15.04
N ALA A 134 13.17 0.41 -15.84
CA ALA A 134 13.20 1.40 -16.91
C ALA A 134 12.07 1.23 -17.95
N ASP A 135 11.74 0.00 -18.34
CA ASP A 135 10.68 -0.25 -19.33
C ASP A 135 9.29 0.10 -18.79
N SER A 136 9.02 -0.26 -17.53
CA SER A 136 7.75 0.09 -16.87
C SER A 136 7.65 1.60 -16.67
N ALA A 137 8.76 2.26 -16.31
CA ALA A 137 8.82 3.71 -16.18
C ALA A 137 8.48 4.43 -17.50
N ARG A 138 9.10 4.02 -18.62
CA ARG A 138 8.82 4.58 -19.94
C ARG A 138 7.37 4.37 -20.37
N SER A 139 6.82 3.19 -20.11
CA SER A 139 5.41 2.88 -20.38
C SER A 139 4.48 3.83 -19.61
N SER A 140 4.70 3.98 -18.30
CA SER A 140 3.91 4.86 -17.44
C SER A 140 4.04 6.33 -17.84
N LEU A 141 5.24 6.79 -18.23
CA LEU A 141 5.46 8.14 -18.71
C LEU A 141 4.74 8.41 -20.04
N ALA A 142 4.67 7.43 -20.94
CA ALA A 142 3.91 7.52 -22.18
C ALA A 142 2.40 7.59 -21.93
N SER A 143 1.88 6.82 -20.97
CA SER A 143 0.49 6.93 -20.52
C SER A 143 0.20 8.33 -19.95
N ALA A 144 1.10 8.87 -19.13
CA ALA A 144 0.98 10.23 -18.60
C ALA A 144 0.92 11.29 -19.71
N GLU A 145 1.76 11.15 -20.74
CA GLU A 145 1.79 12.06 -21.88
C GLU A 145 0.49 12.00 -22.69
N SER A 146 -0.05 10.79 -22.93
CA SER A 146 -1.31 10.60 -23.65
C SER A 146 -2.47 11.26 -22.91
N LEU A 147 -2.53 11.07 -21.59
CA LEU A 147 -3.53 11.69 -20.74
C LEU A 147 -3.38 13.22 -20.69
N ALA A 148 -2.16 13.73 -20.50
CA ALA A 148 -1.88 15.17 -20.49
C ALA A 148 -2.29 15.84 -21.82
N ARG A 149 -2.04 15.19 -22.97
CA ARG A 149 -2.54 15.68 -24.27
C ARG A 149 -4.06 15.73 -24.32
N SER A 150 -4.74 14.69 -23.82
CA SER A 150 -6.21 14.64 -23.82
C SER A 150 -6.83 15.75 -22.94
N LEU A 151 -6.16 16.08 -21.84
CA LEU A 151 -6.57 17.14 -20.91
C LEU A 151 -6.07 18.53 -21.33
N SER A 152 -5.25 18.63 -22.38
CA SER A 152 -4.53 19.86 -22.76
C SER A 152 -3.70 20.46 -21.62
N ASP A 153 -3.11 19.61 -20.78
CA ASP A 153 -2.28 20.01 -19.64
C ASP A 153 -0.83 20.27 -20.10
N ALA A 154 -0.52 21.54 -20.36
CA ALA A 154 0.78 21.97 -20.86
C ALA A 154 1.92 21.78 -19.84
N ASP A 155 1.62 21.89 -18.54
CA ASP A 155 2.62 21.76 -17.48
C ASP A 155 3.04 20.30 -17.34
N ALA A 156 2.09 19.37 -17.35
CA ALA A 156 2.38 17.94 -17.35
C ALA A 156 3.16 17.51 -18.60
N LEU A 157 2.80 18.05 -19.79
CA LEU A 157 3.55 17.77 -21.02
C LEU A 157 5.00 18.27 -20.96
N THR A 158 5.21 19.45 -20.35
CA THR A 158 6.56 20.00 -20.15
C THR A 158 7.37 19.11 -19.20
N MET A 159 6.78 18.65 -18.09
CA MET A 159 7.45 17.71 -17.19
C MET A 159 7.81 16.39 -17.88
N VAL A 160 6.89 15.81 -18.66
CA VAL A 160 7.17 14.58 -19.41
C VAL A 160 8.34 14.77 -20.38
N ALA A 161 8.37 15.89 -21.10
CA ALA A 161 9.45 16.18 -22.04
C ALA A 161 10.82 16.30 -21.33
N ASN A 162 10.86 16.98 -20.19
CA ASN A 162 12.07 17.13 -19.39
C ASN A 162 12.58 15.78 -18.88
N ILE A 163 11.70 14.97 -18.28
CA ILE A 163 12.05 13.64 -17.75
C ILE A 163 12.55 12.72 -18.87
N ARG A 164 11.91 12.76 -20.04
CA ARG A 164 12.35 11.95 -21.19
C ARG A 164 13.74 12.37 -21.67
N ALA A 165 14.05 13.66 -21.66
CA ALA A 165 15.37 14.15 -22.04
C ALA A 165 16.45 13.74 -21.01
N GLU A 166 16.12 13.78 -19.72
CA GLU A 166 16.99 13.30 -18.63
C GLU A 166 17.32 11.82 -18.82
N TRP A 167 16.31 10.95 -18.95
CA TRP A 167 16.51 9.50 -19.07
C TRP A 167 17.26 9.11 -20.34
N ALA A 168 17.04 9.82 -21.45
CA ALA A 168 17.79 9.60 -22.69
C ALA A 168 19.29 9.95 -22.56
N SER A 169 19.66 10.80 -21.60
CA SER A 169 21.05 11.14 -21.30
C SER A 169 21.72 10.10 -20.41
N ASP A 170 20.96 9.46 -19.52
CA ASP A 170 21.44 8.38 -18.63
C ASP A 170 21.70 7.06 -19.36
N ASP A 171 21.05 6.84 -20.51
CA ASP A 171 21.21 5.65 -21.35
C ASP A 171 22.51 5.66 -22.22
N ARG A 172 23.32 6.74 -22.20
CA ARG A 172 24.55 6.90 -23.03
C ARG A 172 25.84 6.57 -22.30
#